data_AF-A0A7X2Z9F7-F1
#
_entry.id   AF-A0A7X2Z9F7-F1
#
_cell.length_a   1.000
_cell.length_b   1.000
_cell.length_c   1.000
_cell.angle_alpha   90.00
_cell.angle_beta   90.00
_cell.angle_gamma   90.00
#
_symmetry.space_group_name_H-M   'P 1'
#
loop_
_entity.id
_entity.type
_entity.pdbx_description
1 polymer ?
#
loop_
_entity_poly.entity_id
_entity_poly.type
_entity_poly.pdbx_seq_one_letter_code
_entity_poly.pdbx_strand_id
1 'polypeptide(L)' 'MSTGVFVSKNGSVSEAIGTQPKEALLFAPSRKSSSQILREQRAAMKRNNKHIKDRFSRATRR' A
#
# COMPACT_ATOMS: atom_id res chain seq x y z
N MET A 1 -13.74 14.06 13.27
CA MET A 1 -13.24 13.50 12.00
C MET A 1 -13.94 12.17 11.78
N SER A 2 -14.96 12.12 10.92
CA SER A 2 -15.65 10.86 10.60
C SER A 2 -14.71 10.01 9.75
N THR A 3 -14.27 8.87 10.28
CA THR A 3 -13.45 7.91 9.55
C THR A 3 -14.34 7.22 8.52
N GLY A 4 -14.34 7.71 7.28
CA GLY A 4 -14.96 7.03 6.15
C GLY A 4 -14.30 5.67 5.96
N VAL A 5 -15.10 4.61 6.04
CA VAL A 5 -14.64 3.23 5.86
C VAL A 5 -14.93 2.85 4.41
N PHE A 6 -13.90 2.42 3.67
CA PHE A 6 -14.09 1.92 2.32
C PHE A 6 -14.32 0.41 2.37
N VAL A 7 -15.37 -0.04 1.68
CA VAL A 7 -15.75 -1.45 1.59
C VAL A 7 -15.71 -1.89 0.14
N SER A 8 -15.32 -3.13 -0.10
CA SER A 8 -15.53 -3.77 -1.40
C SER A 8 -16.60 -4.83 -1.33
N LYS A 9 -17.59 -4.73 -2.22
CA LYS A 9 -18.51 -5.82 -2.56
C LYS A 9 -18.45 -5.98 -4.07
N ASN A 10 -18.16 -7.20 -4.55
CA ASN A 10 -18.02 -7.54 -5.98
C ASN A 10 -16.83 -6.86 -6.70
N GLY A 11 -15.75 -6.53 -5.98
CA GLY A 11 -14.52 -5.98 -6.58
C GLY A 11 -14.55 -4.47 -6.87
N SER A 12 -15.69 -3.81 -6.69
CA SER A 12 -15.79 -2.33 -6.68
C SER A 12 -15.61 -1.81 -5.27
N VAL A 13 -14.84 -0.72 -5.09
CA VAL A 13 -14.59 -0.07 -3.79
C VAL A 13 -15.50 1.14 -3.68
N SER A 14 -16.31 1.20 -2.62
CA SER A 14 -17.19 2.33 -2.33
C SER A 14 -17.05 2.78 -0.87
N GLU A 15 -17.35 4.05 -0.61
CA GLU A 15 -17.42 4.58 0.75
C GLU A 15 -18.69 4.05 1.43
N ALA A 16 -18.52 3.39 2.58
CA ALA A 16 -19.64 2.89 3.36
C ALA A 16 -20.24 4.03 4.19
N ILE A 17 -21.48 4.40 3.87
CA ILE A 17 -22.31 5.30 4.66
C ILE A 17 -23.35 4.44 5.40
N GLY A 18 -23.20 4.27 6.71
CA GLY A 18 -24.11 3.47 7.55
C GLY A 18 -23.45 2.28 8.25
N THR A 19 -24.26 1.30 8.68
CA THR A 19 -23.77 0.10 9.39
C THR A 19 -22.92 -0.78 8.48
N GLN A 20 -21.71 -1.12 8.95
CA GLN A 20 -20.75 -1.91 8.21
C GLN A 20 -21.30 -3.32 7.88
N PRO A 21 -21.23 -3.79 6.62
CA PRO A 21 -21.59 -5.15 6.27
C PRO A 21 -20.63 -6.17 6.91
N LYS A 22 -21.16 -7.27 7.46
CA LYS A 22 -20.39 -8.34 8.13
C LYS A 22 -19.33 -8.98 7.23
N GLU A 23 -19.65 -9.13 5.95
CA GLU A 23 -18.82 -9.80 4.94
C GLU A 23 -17.98 -8.83 4.09
N ALA A 24 -17.82 -7.56 4.52
CA ALA A 24 -17.05 -6.58 3.78
C ALA A 24 -15.56 -6.66 4.10
N LEU A 25 -14.72 -6.66 3.06
CA LEU A 25 -13.28 -6.40 3.22
C LEU A 25 -13.11 -4.94 3.64
N LEU A 26 -12.58 -4.73 4.85
CA LEU A 26 -12.30 -3.42 5.40
C LEU A 26 -10.97 -2.90 4.87
N PHE A 27 -11.04 -1.85 4.06
CA PHE A 27 -9.84 -1.09 3.71
C PHE A 27 -9.77 0.10 4.66
N ALA A 28 -9.05 -0.08 5.77
CA ALA A 28 -8.70 1.05 6.61
C ALA A 28 -7.77 1.97 5.79
N PRO A 29 -8.17 3.21 5.49
CA PRO A 29 -7.26 4.12 4.82
C PRO A 29 -6.04 4.31 5.72
N SER A 30 -4.85 4.20 5.12
CA SER A 30 -3.62 4.53 5.82
C SER A 30 -3.75 5.94 6.38
N ARG A 31 -3.44 6.14 7.67
CA ARG A 31 -3.39 7.48 8.28
C ARG A 31 -2.31 8.38 7.67
N LYS A 32 -1.55 7.85 6.71
CA LYS A 32 -0.47 8.56 6.03
C LYS A 32 -1.03 9.46 4.95
N SER A 33 -0.50 10.67 4.86
CA SER A 33 -0.77 11.54 3.72
C SER A 33 -0.26 10.90 2.42
N SER A 34 -0.81 11.33 1.28
CA SER A 34 -0.32 10.95 -0.05
C SER A 34 1.20 11.19 -0.20
N SER A 35 1.69 12.32 0.31
CA SER A 35 3.12 12.66 0.32
C SER A 35 3.96 11.69 1.14
N GLN A 36 3.48 11.21 2.28
CA GLN A 36 4.16 10.21 3.10
C GLN A 36 4.21 8.84 2.39
N ILE A 37 3.11 8.43 1.76
CA ILE A 37 3.03 7.18 0.98
C ILE A 37 4.06 7.22 -0.16
N LEU A 38 4.08 8.30 -0.94
CA LEU A 38 5.01 8.45 -2.07
C LEU A 38 6.47 8.46 -1.60
N ARG A 39 6.76 9.10 -0.46
CA ARG A 39 8.11 9.10 0.12
C ARG A 39 8.56 7.70 0.51
N GLU A 40 7.70 6.92 1.15
CA GLU A 40 7.98 5.53 1.53
C GLU A 40 8.21 4.64 0.32
N GLN A 41 7.38 4.77 -0.72
CA GLN A 41 7.54 4.02 -1.97
C GLN A 41 8.88 4.33 -2.65
N ARG A 42 9.26 5.60 -2.77
CA ARG A 42 10.57 5.99 -3.33
C ARG A 42 11.73 5.42 -2.51
N ALA A 43 11.62 5.45 -1.17
CA ALA A 43 12.64 4.90 -0.29
C ALA A 43 12.76 3.37 -0.40
N ALA A 44 11.63 2.67 -0.55
CA ALA A 44 11.60 1.23 -0.79
C ALA A 44 12.21 0.88 -2.15
N MET A 45 11.83 1.59 -3.21
CA MET A 45 12.37 1.41 -4.55
C MET A 45 13.90 1.57 -4.57
N LYS A 46 14.44 2.62 -3.92
CA LYS A 46 15.89 2.85 -3.85
C LYS A 46 16.62 1.70 -3.14
N ARG A 47 16.07 1.21 -2.02
CA ARG A 47 16.63 0.09 -1.27
C ARG A 47 16.61 -1.20 -2.10
N ASN A 48 15.50 -1.49 -2.76
CA ASN A 48 15.34 -2.68 -3.60
C ASN A 48 16.32 -2.64 -4.79
N ASN A 49 16.43 -1.50 -5.48
CA ASN A 49 17.37 -1.33 -6.58
C ASN A 49 18.82 -1.56 -6.14
N LYS A 50 19.20 -1.04 -4.96
CA LYS A 50 20.53 -1.31 -4.39
C LYS A 50 20.71 -2.81 -4.16
N HIS A 51 19.75 -3.46 -3.51
CA HIS A 51 19.81 -4.89 -3.21
C HIS A 51 19.94 -5.76 -4.46
N ILE A 52 19.21 -5.42 -5.52
CA ILE A 52 19.25 -6.10 -6.80
C ILE A 52 20.64 -5.95 -7.43
N LYS A 53 21.17 -4.72 -7.51
CA LYS A 53 22.52 -4.45 -8.03
C LYS A 53 23.61 -5.18 -7.24
N ASP A 54 23.51 -5.19 -5.92
CA ASP A 54 24.46 -5.88 -5.04
C ASP A 54 24.42 -7.40 -5.28
N ARG A 55 23.23 -7.99 -5.47
CA ARG A 55 23.10 -9.41 -5.81
C ARG A 55 23.65 -9.73 -7.20
N PHE A 56 23.34 -8.90 -8.20
CA PHE A 56 23.88 -9.08 -9.55
C PHE A 56 25.40 -9.01 -9.55
N SER A 57 26.00 -8.00 -8.92
CA SER A 57 27.47 -7.86 -8.87
C SER A 57 28.17 -9.03 -8.17
N ARG A 58 27.55 -9.60 -7.12
CA ARG A 58 28.04 -10.83 -6.47
C ARG A 58 27.95 -12.05 -7.40
N ALA A 59 26.85 -12.19 -8.14
CA ALA A 59 26.64 -13.32 -9.04
C ALA A 59 27.53 -13.26 -10.30
N THR A 60 27.86 -12.05 -10.77
CA THR A 60 28.69 -11.84 -11.98
C THR A 60 30.18 -11.69 -11.69
N ARG A 61 30.60 -11.69 -10.41
CA ARG A 61 32.03 -11.80 -10.04
C ARG A 61 32.48 -13.24 -10.34
N ARG A 62 33.09 -13.42 -11.51
CA ARG A 62 33.97 -14.54 -11.85
C ARG A 62 35.42 -14.09 -11.71
#